data_AF-A0A959PRJ7-F1
#
_entry.id   AF-A0A959PRJ7-F1
#
_cell.length_a   1.000
_cell.length_b   1.000
_cell.length_c   1.000
_cell.angle_alpha   90.00
_cell.angle_beta   90.00
_cell.angle_gamma   90.00
#
_symmetry.space_group_name_H-M   'P 1'
#
loop_
_entity.id
_entity.type
_entity.pdbx_description
1 polymer ?
#
loop_
_entity_poly.entity_id
_entity_poly.type
_entity_poly.pdbx_seq_one_letter_code
_entity_poly.pdbx_strand_id
1 'polypeptide(L)'
;MTPEAKFEAIVAAFQKKEQVAPGKMMSSPALQYKGKVFAFFYQDKMCFKLGKSFQPEDSGINEWQHLSPFKNKPPMTAWFVIDPVHSDQWENLSQMALEAMQ
;
A
#
# COMPACT_ATOMS: atom_id res chain seq x y z
N MET A 1 13.63 -8.90 -9.62
CA MET A 1 12.68 -9.29 -8.56
C MET A 1 11.29 -9.01 -9.09
N THR A 2 10.32 -9.91 -8.91
CA THR A 2 8.95 -9.66 -9.38
C THR A 2 8.20 -8.75 -8.39
N PRO A 3 7.14 -8.06 -8.81
CA PRO A 3 6.25 -7.31 -7.92
C PRO A 3 5.80 -8.11 -6.69
N GLU A 4 5.40 -9.36 -6.89
CA GLU A 4 4.94 -10.27 -5.83
C GLU A 4 6.06 -10.54 -4.83
N ALA A 5 7.25 -10.89 -5.32
CA ALA A 5 8.41 -11.17 -4.46
C ALA A 5 8.83 -9.94 -3.63
N LYS A 6 8.70 -8.73 -4.20
CA LYS A 6 8.95 -7.47 -3.48
C LYS A 6 7.90 -7.27 -2.38
N PHE A 7 6.63 -7.53 -2.66
CA PHE A 7 5.58 -7.47 -1.66
C PHE A 7 5.79 -8.49 -0.53
N GLU A 8 6.12 -9.75 -0.85
CA GLU A 8 6.41 -10.79 0.16
C GLU A 8 7.58 -10.40 1.06
N ALA A 9 8.64 -9.79 0.50
CA ALA A 9 9.76 -9.27 1.27
C ALA A 9 9.33 -8.15 2.24
N ILE A 10 8.47 -7.23 1.78
CA ILE A 10 7.89 -6.18 2.63
C ILE A 10 7.05 -6.79 3.75
N VAL A 11 6.20 -7.79 3.45
CA VAL A 11 5.43 -8.50 4.48
C VAL A 11 6.36 -9.13 5.53
N ALA A 12 7.42 -9.80 5.08
CA ALA A 12 8.39 -10.44 5.96
C ALA A 12 9.15 -9.45 6.86
N ALA A 13 9.41 -8.24 6.36
CA ALA A 13 10.04 -7.17 7.13
C ALA A 13 9.06 -6.54 8.15
N PHE A 14 7.82 -6.27 7.73
CA PHE A 14 6.85 -5.53 8.54
C PHE A 14 6.15 -6.37 9.60
N GLN A 15 5.97 -7.68 9.39
CA GLN A 15 5.35 -8.58 10.39
C GLN A 15 6.18 -8.71 11.68
N LYS A 16 7.46 -8.27 11.67
CA LYS A 16 8.31 -8.23 12.86
C LYS A 16 8.00 -7.03 13.77
N LYS A 17 7.24 -6.05 13.27
CA LYS A 17 6.84 -4.85 14.02
C LYS A 17 5.64 -5.15 14.90
N GLU A 18 5.59 -4.52 16.07
CA GLU A 18 4.51 -4.74 17.02
C GLU A 18 3.15 -4.38 16.42
N GLN A 19 2.15 -5.24 16.62
CA GLN A 19 0.76 -5.04 16.18
C GLN A 19 0.58 -4.97 14.65
N VAL A 20 1.62 -5.29 13.88
CA VAL A 20 1.55 -5.49 12.43
C VAL A 20 1.39 -6.98 12.14
N ALA A 21 0.46 -7.33 11.26
CA ALA A 21 0.23 -8.70 10.83
C ALA A 21 -0.11 -8.76 9.35
N PRO A 22 0.09 -9.91 8.68
CA PRO A 22 -0.55 -10.19 7.41
C PRO A 22 -2.08 -10.15 7.53
N GLY A 23 -2.75 -9.78 6.46
CA GLY A 23 -4.20 -9.70 6.36
C GLY A 23 -4.69 -9.84 4.93
N LYS A 24 -5.95 -9.49 4.69
CA LYS A 24 -6.54 -9.47 3.34
C LYS A 24 -7.40 -8.24 3.14
N MET A 25 -7.38 -7.70 1.91
CA MET A 25 -8.28 -6.65 1.45
C MET A 25 -8.70 -6.97 0.02
N MET A 26 -10.01 -7.00 -0.25
CA MET A 26 -10.55 -7.34 -1.58
C MET A 26 -9.98 -8.66 -2.12
N SER A 27 -9.99 -9.70 -1.29
CA SER A 27 -9.40 -11.03 -1.56
C SER A 27 -7.90 -11.04 -1.84
N SER A 28 -7.23 -9.90 -1.75
CA SER A 28 -5.81 -9.74 -2.05
C SER A 28 -4.99 -9.69 -0.76
N PRO A 29 -3.73 -10.16 -0.76
CA PRO A 29 -2.91 -10.20 0.44
C PRO A 29 -2.52 -8.78 0.88
N ALA A 30 -2.48 -8.57 2.19
CA ALA A 30 -2.37 -7.25 2.78
C ALA A 30 -1.50 -7.22 4.05
N LEU A 31 -1.13 -6.02 4.46
CA LEU A 31 -0.59 -5.69 5.77
C LEU A 31 -1.61 -4.89 6.57
N GLN A 32 -1.79 -5.29 7.83
CA GLN A 32 -2.68 -4.64 8.77
C GLN A 32 -1.95 -4.23 10.05
N TYR A 33 -2.36 -3.10 10.62
CA TYR A 33 -1.93 -2.61 11.93
C TYR A 33 -3.15 -2.55 12.85
N LYS A 34 -3.09 -3.21 14.02
CA LYS A 34 -4.23 -3.31 14.96
C LYS A 34 -5.52 -3.79 14.27
N GLY A 35 -5.41 -4.73 13.33
CA GLY A 35 -6.54 -5.28 12.57
C GLY A 35 -7.09 -4.37 11.46
N LYS A 36 -6.45 -3.23 11.17
CA LYS A 36 -6.84 -2.32 10.07
C LYS A 36 -5.80 -2.36 8.95
N VAL A 37 -6.23 -2.60 7.72
CA VAL A 37 -5.35 -2.67 6.54
C VAL A 37 -4.79 -1.28 6.21
N PHE A 38 -3.48 -1.23 5.93
CA PHE A 38 -2.77 -0.01 5.52
C PHE A 38 -1.97 -0.16 4.22
N ALA A 39 -1.64 -1.39 3.82
CA ALA A 39 -1.06 -1.68 2.52
C ALA A 39 -1.58 -3.02 1.99
N PHE A 40 -1.75 -3.16 0.68
CA PHE A 40 -2.11 -4.45 0.06
C PHE A 40 -1.63 -4.53 -1.39
N PHE A 41 -1.42 -5.74 -1.86
CA PHE A 41 -0.96 -6.02 -3.22
C PHE A 41 -2.15 -6.35 -4.10
N TYR A 42 -2.34 -5.67 -5.23
CA TYR A 42 -3.51 -5.79 -6.09
C TYR A 42 -3.13 -5.57 -7.56
N GLN A 43 -3.41 -6.56 -8.42
CA GLN A 43 -3.14 -6.50 -9.86
C GLN A 43 -1.72 -6.04 -10.19
N ASP A 44 -0.75 -6.71 -9.57
CA ASP A 44 0.69 -6.45 -9.66
C ASP A 44 1.14 -5.08 -9.14
N LYS A 45 0.23 -4.30 -8.54
CA LYS A 45 0.51 -2.98 -7.98
C LYS A 45 0.43 -3.01 -6.45
N MET A 46 1.07 -2.05 -5.81
CA MET A 46 0.92 -1.83 -4.37
C MET A 46 -0.08 -0.72 -4.08
N CYS A 47 -0.96 -0.97 -3.12
CA CYS A 47 -1.93 0.01 -2.65
C CYS A 47 -1.57 0.43 -1.22
N PHE A 48 -1.49 1.72 -0.95
CA PHE A 48 -1.10 2.27 0.36
C PHE A 48 -2.13 3.27 0.88
N LYS A 49 -2.39 3.24 2.20
CA LYS A 49 -3.23 4.22 2.88
C LYS A 49 -2.37 5.36 3.43
N LEU A 50 -2.15 6.39 2.60
CA LEU A 50 -1.25 7.51 2.91
C LEU A 50 -1.99 8.78 3.35
N GLY A 51 -3.33 8.75 3.34
CA GLY A 51 -4.15 9.90 3.72
C GLY A 51 -4.30 10.93 2.60
N LYS A 52 -5.23 11.86 2.76
CA LYS A 52 -5.63 12.79 1.69
C LYS A 52 -4.62 13.91 1.39
N SER A 53 -3.67 14.13 2.28
CA SER A 53 -2.64 15.16 2.16
C SER A 53 -1.38 14.67 1.46
N PHE A 54 -1.23 13.36 1.23
CA PHE A 54 -0.07 12.81 0.54
C PHE A 54 -0.07 13.25 -0.93
N GLN A 55 1.08 13.74 -1.40
CA GLN A 55 1.35 14.10 -2.79
C GLN A 55 2.44 13.16 -3.32
N PRO A 56 2.10 12.14 -4.13
CA PRO A 56 3.08 11.20 -4.68
C PRO A 56 4.18 11.88 -5.51
N GLU A 57 3.84 12.99 -6.16
CA GLU A 57 4.73 13.78 -7.01
C GLU A 57 5.93 14.35 -6.25
N ASP A 58 5.76 14.73 -4.97
CA ASP A 58 6.84 15.23 -4.12
C ASP A 58 7.92 14.16 -3.89
N SER A 59 7.57 12.88 -4.07
CA SER A 59 8.48 11.72 -4.00
C SER A 59 8.92 11.23 -5.39
N GLY A 60 8.64 11.98 -6.46
CA GLY A 60 8.95 11.60 -7.84
C GLY A 60 8.11 10.44 -8.38
N ILE A 61 6.97 10.12 -7.74
CA ILE A 61 6.08 9.04 -8.16
C ILE A 61 5.06 9.64 -9.14
N ASN A 62 5.22 9.33 -10.42
CA ASN A 62 4.34 9.83 -11.49
C ASN A 62 3.30 8.79 -11.95
N GLU A 63 3.55 7.50 -11.71
CA GLU A 63 2.66 6.41 -12.13
C GLU A 63 1.83 5.93 -10.93
N TRP A 64 0.75 6.67 -10.67
CA TRP A 64 -0.15 6.39 -9.56
C TRP A 64 -1.60 6.75 -9.88
N GLN A 65 -2.52 6.18 -9.12
CA GLN A 65 -3.93 6.56 -9.12
C GLN A 65 -4.56 6.34 -7.75
N HIS A 66 -5.69 6.99 -7.47
CA HIS A 66 -6.46 6.64 -6.28
C HIS A 66 -7.12 5.26 -6.43
N LEU A 67 -7.22 4.52 -5.33
CA LEU A 67 -7.90 3.23 -5.32
C LEU A 67 -9.39 3.42 -5.63
N SER A 68 -9.87 2.83 -6.73
CA SER A 68 -11.27 2.94 -7.17
C SER A 68 -11.87 1.55 -7.46
N PRO A 69 -12.23 0.78 -6.42
CA PRO A 69 -12.63 -0.62 -6.55
C PRO A 69 -14.10 -0.79 -6.96
N PHE A 70 -14.90 0.27 -6.90
CA PHE A 70 -16.33 0.25 -7.17
C PHE A 70 -16.65 1.09 -8.40
N LYS A 71 -17.38 0.52 -9.36
CA LYS A 71 -17.75 1.21 -10.61
C LYS A 71 -18.61 2.47 -10.40
N ASN A 72 -19.47 2.46 -9.37
CA ASN A 72 -20.49 3.49 -9.14
C ASN A 72 -20.22 4.34 -7.89
N LYS A 73 -19.01 4.31 -7.33
CA LYS A 73 -18.64 5.15 -6.18
C LYS A 73 -17.36 5.93 -6.48
N PRO A 74 -17.19 7.13 -5.88
CA PRO A 74 -15.95 7.87 -6.00
C PRO A 74 -14.74 7.06 -5.51
N PRO A 75 -13.54 7.33 -6.07
CA PRO A 75 -12.30 6.74 -5.58
C PRO A 75 -12.06 7.03 -4.10
N MET A 76 -11.35 6.11 -3.45
CA MET A 76 -10.91 6.26 -2.07
C MET A 76 -9.67 7.17 -2.04
N THR A 77 -9.87 8.48 -1.85
CA THR A 77 -8.80 9.50 -1.94
C THR A 77 -7.71 9.47 -0.87
N ALA A 78 -7.80 8.55 0.09
CA ALA A 78 -6.72 8.29 1.05
C ALA A 78 -5.85 7.09 0.66
N TRP A 79 -6.18 6.42 -0.44
CA TRP A 79 -5.55 5.20 -0.91
C TRP A 79 -4.94 5.40 -2.29
N PHE A 80 -3.67 5.08 -2.41
CA PHE A 80 -2.86 5.28 -3.62
C PHE A 80 -2.41 3.94 -4.15
N VAL A 81 -2.70 3.68 -5.42
CA VAL A 81 -2.23 2.53 -6.20
C VAL A 81 -0.98 2.98 -6.94
N ILE A 82 0.15 2.33 -6.64
CA ILE A 82 1.47 2.68 -7.15
C ILE A 82 1.98 1.56 -8.05
N ASP A 83 2.41 1.92 -9.26
CA ASP A 83 2.85 0.99 -10.27
C ASP A 83 4.22 0.34 -9.93
N PRO A 84 4.49 -0.91 -10.36
CA PRO A 84 5.78 -1.59 -10.25
C PRO A 84 7.02 -0.80 -10.68
N VAL A 85 6.87 0.12 -11.62
CA VAL A 85 8.00 0.99 -12.02
C VAL A 85 8.57 1.79 -10.83
N HIS A 86 7.77 2.02 -9.79
CA HIS A 86 8.17 2.66 -8.54
C HIS A 86 8.36 1.66 -7.38
N SER A 87 8.57 0.37 -7.68
CA SER A 87 8.67 -0.68 -6.66
C SER A 87 9.83 -0.52 -5.67
N ASP A 88 10.87 0.24 -6.03
CA ASP A 88 11.95 0.63 -5.12
C ASP A 88 11.46 1.52 -3.97
N GLN A 89 10.37 2.27 -4.17
CA GLN A 89 9.78 3.12 -3.14
C GLN A 89 8.78 2.38 -2.24
N TRP A 90 8.34 1.17 -2.58
CA TRP A 90 7.24 0.48 -1.90
C TRP A 90 7.49 0.23 -0.41
N GLU A 91 8.73 -0.06 -0.01
CA GLU A 91 9.07 -0.25 1.40
C GLU A 91 8.93 1.04 2.20
N ASN A 92 9.41 2.16 1.65
CA ASN A 92 9.26 3.48 2.26
C ASN A 92 7.78 3.88 2.37
N LEU A 93 6.99 3.64 1.32
CA LEU A 93 5.57 3.93 1.32
C LEU A 93 4.80 3.04 2.31
N SER A 94 5.19 1.77 2.47
CA SER A 94 4.66 0.91 3.55
C SER A 94 4.95 1.47 4.93
N GLN A 95 6.13 2.05 5.13
CA GLN A 95 6.49 2.68 6.39
C GLN A 95 5.61 3.90 6.67
N MET A 96 5.47 4.80 5.69
CA MET A 96 4.62 5.99 5.80
C MET A 96 3.16 5.62 6.07
N ALA A 97 2.65 4.59 5.38
CA ALA A 97 1.28 4.11 5.57
C ALA A 97 1.07 3.50 6.96
N LEU A 98 2.08 2.87 7.55
CA LEU A 98 2.03 2.39 8.93
C LEU A 98 2.02 3.55 9.94
N GLU A 99 2.85 4.57 9.73
CA GLU A 99 2.92 5.78 10.57
C GLU A 99 1.59 6.55 10.57
N ALA A 100 0.92 6.63 9.42
CA ALA A 100 -0.39 7.25 9.30
C ALA A 100 -1.54 6.51 10.04
N MET A 101 -1.24 5.34 10.64
CA MET A 101 -2.21 4.51 11.36
C MET A 101 -2.08 4.57 12.89
N GLN A 102 -1.03 5.23 13.38
CA GLN A 102 -0.72 5.39 14.80
C GLN A 102 -1.48 6.59 15.39
#